data_AF-B1A070-F1
#
_entry.id   AF-B1A070-F1
#
_cell.length_a   1.000
_cell.length_b   1.000
_cell.length_c   1.000
_cell.angle_alpha   90.00
_cell.angle_beta   90.00
_cell.angle_gamma   90.00
#
_symmetry.space_group_name_H-M   'P 1'
#
loop_
_entity.id
_entity.type
_entity.pdbx_description
1 polymer ?
#
loop_
_entity_poly.entity_id
_entity_poly.type
_entity_poly.pdbx_seq_one_letter_code
_entity_poly.pdbx_strand_id
1 'polypeptide(L)'
;VNTPPSHLFPDEFAKRARALGESVGLEVEVLDEKALQKGGYGGILGVGQGSSRPPRLVRLIHRGSRLAKKSKQAKKVALVGKGVTFDTGGISIKPAASMHHMTSDMGGAAAVIATVALAARLQLPIDVIATVPMAENMPSGTAQRPGDVLTQYGGTTVEVQNTDAEGRLILADAIVRACEDNPDYLIETSTLTGAQTVALGARIPGVMGSDEFRDRVAAISQR
;
A
#
# COMPACT_ATOMS: atom_id res chain seq x y z
N VAL A 1 -3.60 -0.32 12.52
CA VAL A 1 -4.76 0.57 12.53
C VAL A 1 -4.87 1.33 13.84
N ASN A 2 -5.07 0.69 14.99
CA ASN A 2 -5.30 1.42 16.25
C ASN A 2 -4.04 2.04 16.89
N THR A 3 -2.84 1.54 16.55
CA THR A 3 -1.58 2.09 17.06
C THR A 3 -1.43 3.55 16.63
N PRO A 4 -1.13 4.48 17.54
CA PRO A 4 -1.01 5.90 17.20
C PRO A 4 0.17 6.16 16.24
N PRO A 5 0.10 7.21 15.40
CA PRO A 5 1.12 7.50 14.39
C PRO A 5 2.47 7.86 15.03
N SER A 6 2.48 8.33 16.29
CA SER A 6 3.71 8.54 17.06
C SER A 6 4.52 7.26 17.26
N HIS A 7 3.85 6.09 17.29
CA HIS A 7 4.44 4.77 17.53
C HIS A 7 4.45 3.85 16.30
N LEU A 8 3.76 4.22 15.21
CA LEU A 8 3.69 3.43 13.99
C LEU A 8 3.91 4.31 12.75
N PHE A 9 5.11 4.85 12.64
CA PHE A 9 5.61 5.57 11.47
C PHE A 9 6.25 4.60 10.45
N PRO A 10 6.60 5.03 9.21
CA PRO A 10 6.93 4.11 8.11
C PRO A 10 8.04 3.10 8.43
N ASP A 11 9.14 3.55 9.05
CA ASP A 11 10.25 2.67 9.43
C ASP A 11 9.85 1.62 10.49
N GLU A 12 9.12 2.03 11.52
CA GLU A 12 8.63 1.13 12.57
C GLU A 12 7.57 0.17 12.02
N PHE A 13 6.69 0.65 11.13
CA PHE A 13 5.72 -0.21 10.47
C PHE A 13 6.42 -1.26 9.60
N ALA A 14 7.46 -0.89 8.85
CA ALA A 14 8.26 -1.81 8.06
C ALA A 14 8.98 -2.86 8.93
N LYS A 15 9.53 -2.46 10.09
CA LYS A 15 10.14 -3.38 11.07
C LYS A 15 9.13 -4.40 11.60
N ARG A 16 7.92 -3.97 11.96
CA ARG A 16 6.86 -4.87 12.44
C ARG A 16 6.36 -5.81 11.34
N ALA A 17 6.20 -5.30 10.13
CA ALA A 17 5.83 -6.11 8.97
C ALA A 17 6.88 -7.20 8.71
N ARG A 18 8.17 -6.84 8.74
CA ARG A 18 9.29 -7.78 8.63
C ARG A 18 9.24 -8.85 9.70
N ALA A 19 9.18 -8.46 10.97
CA ALA A 19 9.17 -9.40 12.09
C ALA A 19 7.98 -10.38 12.01
N LEU A 20 6.79 -9.88 11.66
CA LEU A 20 5.62 -10.73 11.44
C LEU A 20 5.85 -11.69 10.26
N GLY A 21 6.36 -11.19 9.14
CA GLY A 21 6.60 -12.01 7.94
C GLY A 21 7.60 -13.13 8.19
N GLU A 22 8.76 -12.79 8.76
CA GLU A 22 9.82 -13.75 9.09
C GLU A 22 9.31 -14.79 10.11
N SER A 23 8.46 -14.40 11.07
CA SER A 23 7.90 -15.34 12.06
C SER A 23 7.00 -16.43 11.46
N VAL A 24 6.50 -16.24 10.23
CA VAL A 24 5.67 -17.21 9.52
C VAL A 24 6.34 -17.73 8.24
N GLY A 25 7.65 -17.49 8.07
CA GLY A 25 8.46 -18.02 6.97
C GLY A 25 8.29 -17.31 5.63
N LEU A 26 7.83 -16.05 5.60
CA LEU A 26 7.78 -15.24 4.39
C LEU A 26 9.18 -14.74 4.01
N GLU A 27 9.47 -14.63 2.70
CA GLU A 27 10.61 -13.85 2.23
C GLU A 27 10.26 -12.36 2.38
N VAL A 28 11.16 -11.55 2.98
CA VAL A 28 10.90 -10.12 3.24
C VAL A 28 11.99 -9.22 2.68
N GLU A 29 11.60 -8.28 1.83
CA GLU A 29 12.42 -7.18 1.33
C GLU A 29 11.89 -5.85 1.87
N VAL A 30 12.80 -4.94 2.24
CA VAL A 30 12.45 -3.58 2.65
C VAL A 30 13.35 -2.61 1.91
N LEU A 31 12.74 -1.69 1.17
CA LEU A 31 13.42 -0.56 0.54
C LEU A 31 13.31 0.65 1.47
N ASP A 32 14.46 1.21 1.84
CA ASP A 32 14.53 2.50 2.51
C ASP A 32 14.48 3.65 1.49
N GLU A 33 14.47 4.89 1.97
CA GLU A 33 14.43 6.10 1.13
C GLU A 33 15.57 6.14 0.10
N LYS A 34 16.77 5.67 0.45
CA LYS A 34 17.90 5.66 -0.49
C LYS A 34 17.69 4.65 -1.61
N ALA A 35 17.19 3.46 -1.27
CA ALA A 35 16.83 2.43 -2.24
C ALA A 35 15.66 2.88 -3.13
N LEU A 36 14.66 3.55 -2.56
CA LEU A 36 13.54 4.15 -3.31
C LEU A 36 14.04 5.22 -4.29
N GLN A 37 14.92 6.12 -3.84
CA GLN A 37 15.51 7.16 -4.69
C GLN A 37 16.32 6.57 -5.84
N LYS A 38 17.14 5.55 -5.56
CA LYS A 38 17.91 4.84 -6.58
C LYS A 38 17.01 4.08 -7.56
N GLY A 39 15.90 3.54 -7.07
CA GLY A 39 14.94 2.79 -7.88
C GLY A 39 13.97 3.66 -8.70
N GLY A 40 13.92 4.98 -8.45
CA GLY A 40 13.03 5.89 -9.16
C GLY A 40 11.57 5.85 -8.69
N TYR A 41 11.33 5.58 -7.40
CA TYR A 41 10.00 5.56 -6.78
C TYR A 41 9.50 6.97 -6.42
N GLY A 42 9.31 7.81 -7.44
CA GLY A 42 9.03 9.23 -7.25
C GLY A 42 7.67 9.54 -6.61
N GLY A 43 6.68 8.65 -6.72
CA GLY A 43 5.40 8.79 -6.03
C GLY A 43 5.54 8.65 -4.53
N ILE A 44 6.19 7.58 -4.08
CA ILE A 44 6.45 7.31 -2.66
C ILE A 44 7.34 8.39 -2.04
N LEU A 45 8.40 8.79 -2.75
CA LEU A 45 9.32 9.83 -2.29
C LEU A 45 8.65 11.20 -2.23
N GLY A 46 7.89 11.57 -3.27
CA GLY A 46 7.19 12.86 -3.34
C GLY A 46 6.19 13.05 -2.21
N VAL A 47 5.47 11.99 -1.83
CA VAL A 47 4.56 12.02 -0.68
C VAL A 47 5.33 12.06 0.65
N GLY A 48 6.39 11.27 0.79
CA GLY A 48 7.12 11.10 2.05
C GLY A 48 8.08 12.23 2.41
N GLN A 49 8.59 13.01 1.44
CA GLN A 49 9.65 14.02 1.66
C GLN A 49 9.26 15.16 2.61
N GLY A 50 7.96 15.34 2.86
CA GLY A 50 7.46 16.32 3.82
C GLY A 50 7.69 15.93 5.28
N SER A 51 7.81 14.63 5.57
CA SER A 51 8.00 14.11 6.93
C SER A 51 9.48 13.95 7.30
N SER A 52 9.78 14.11 8.59
CA SER A 52 11.06 13.70 9.19
C SER A 52 11.22 12.17 9.30
N ARG A 53 10.15 11.41 9.04
CA ARG A 53 10.10 9.94 9.10
C ARG A 53 10.05 9.41 7.67
N PRO A 54 11.20 9.05 7.08
CA PRO A 54 11.32 8.80 5.65
C PRO A 54 10.49 7.58 5.20
N PRO A 55 10.05 7.55 3.93
CA PRO A 55 9.18 6.50 3.42
C PRO A 55 9.87 5.14 3.31
N ARG A 56 9.07 4.09 3.15
CA ARG A 56 9.50 2.69 2.96
C ARG A 56 8.66 2.01 1.89
N LEU A 57 9.20 0.96 1.27
CA LEU A 57 8.41 -0.04 0.56
C LEU A 57 8.76 -1.41 1.14
N VAL A 58 7.74 -2.17 1.56
CA VAL A 58 7.92 -3.53 2.08
C VAL A 58 7.36 -4.52 1.08
N ARG A 59 8.12 -5.57 0.78
CA ARG A 59 7.61 -6.73 0.05
C ARG A 59 7.65 -7.97 0.93
N LEU A 60 6.52 -8.68 1.00
CA LEU A 60 6.39 -9.95 1.73
C LEU A 60 5.92 -11.02 0.76
N ILE A 61 6.64 -12.14 0.70
CA ILE A 61 6.43 -13.15 -0.35
C ILE A 61 6.18 -14.52 0.28
N HIS A 62 5.01 -15.06 -0.02
CA HIS A 62 4.65 -16.46 0.23
C HIS A 62 4.88 -17.27 -1.04
N ARG A 63 5.81 -18.23 -1.01
CA ARG A 63 6.14 -19.13 -2.14
C ARG A 63 5.31 -20.42 -2.09
N GLY A 64 3.99 -20.28 -2.08
CA GLY A 64 3.07 -21.41 -1.95
C GLY A 64 3.01 -22.34 -3.17
N SER A 65 3.44 -21.89 -4.35
CA SER A 65 3.50 -22.75 -5.55
C SER A 65 4.32 -24.03 -5.36
N ARG A 66 5.30 -24.02 -4.45
CA ARG A 66 6.12 -25.20 -4.07
C ARG A 66 5.32 -26.27 -3.33
N LEU A 67 4.20 -25.89 -2.73
CA LEU A 67 3.27 -26.77 -2.01
C LEU A 67 2.18 -27.34 -2.94
N ALA A 68 2.06 -26.81 -4.16
CA ALA A 68 1.04 -27.24 -5.11
C ALA A 68 1.43 -28.56 -5.79
N LYS A 69 0.44 -29.45 -5.99
CA LYS A 69 0.62 -30.70 -6.75
C LYS A 69 1.13 -30.47 -8.19
N LYS A 70 0.78 -29.33 -8.77
CA LYS A 70 1.21 -28.89 -10.11
C LYS A 70 1.77 -27.47 -10.01
N SER A 71 3.01 -27.33 -9.55
CA SER A 71 3.65 -26.03 -9.29
C SER A 71 3.58 -25.04 -10.45
N LYS A 72 3.74 -25.51 -11.70
CA LYS A 72 3.62 -24.67 -12.91
C LYS A 72 2.21 -24.11 -13.19
N GLN A 73 1.18 -24.63 -12.52
CA GLN A 73 -0.21 -24.19 -12.64
C GLN A 73 -0.67 -23.41 -11.41
N ALA A 74 0.17 -23.29 -10.38
CA ALA A 74 -0.15 -22.52 -9.19
C ALA A 74 -0.32 -21.05 -9.56
N LYS A 75 -1.41 -20.45 -9.08
CA LYS A 75 -1.70 -19.03 -9.32
C LYS A 75 -0.76 -18.15 -8.51
N LYS A 76 -0.48 -16.97 -9.08
CA LYS A 76 0.27 -15.90 -8.42
C LYS A 76 -0.63 -14.70 -8.21
N VAL A 77 -0.76 -14.26 -6.96
CA VAL A 77 -1.57 -13.12 -6.56
C VAL A 77 -0.66 -12.01 -6.03
N ALA A 78 -0.77 -10.82 -6.60
CA ALA A 78 -0.18 -9.60 -6.06
C ALA A 78 -1.21 -8.90 -5.17
N LEU A 79 -0.77 -8.47 -3.98
CA LEU A 79 -1.55 -7.66 -3.05
C LEU A 79 -0.82 -6.33 -2.85
N VAL A 80 -1.53 -5.22 -3.01
CA VAL A 80 -0.99 -3.87 -2.79
C VAL A 80 -1.85 -3.17 -1.74
N GLY A 81 -1.23 -2.52 -0.77
CA GLY A 81 -1.96 -1.87 0.33
C GLY A 81 -1.43 -0.49 0.66
N LYS A 82 -2.30 0.53 0.66
CA LYS A 82 -1.93 1.91 1.05
C LYS A 82 -1.43 1.93 2.49
N GLY A 83 -0.19 2.38 2.69
CA GLY A 83 0.48 2.46 3.99
C GLY A 83 0.79 3.88 4.44
N VAL A 84 -0.15 4.83 4.27
CA VAL A 84 0.03 6.19 4.79
C VAL A 84 -0.20 6.15 6.31
N THR A 85 0.89 6.25 7.05
CA THR A 85 0.89 6.07 8.52
C THR A 85 0.21 7.20 9.27
N PHE A 86 0.23 8.40 8.68
CA PHE A 86 -0.61 9.52 9.06
C PHE A 86 -0.77 10.45 7.86
N ASP A 87 -1.95 11.03 7.71
CA ASP A 87 -2.29 11.90 6.59
C ASP A 87 -2.83 13.24 7.08
N THR A 88 -1.99 14.28 7.05
CA THR A 88 -2.45 15.65 7.28
C THR A 88 -3.00 16.31 6.02
N GLY A 89 -2.82 15.67 4.85
CA GLY A 89 -3.00 16.23 3.52
C GLY A 89 -1.81 16.98 2.93
N GLY A 90 -0.67 17.02 3.62
CA GLY A 90 0.50 17.77 3.17
C GLY A 90 0.24 19.29 3.13
N ILE A 91 0.67 19.96 2.05
CA ILE A 91 0.42 21.40 1.84
C ILE A 91 -1.07 21.70 1.63
N SER A 92 -1.80 20.81 0.97
CA SER A 92 -3.26 20.80 0.87
C SER A 92 -3.90 20.30 2.18
N ILE A 93 -3.60 20.99 3.28
CA ILE A 93 -3.89 20.54 4.65
C ILE A 93 -5.38 20.27 4.91
N LYS A 94 -5.67 19.13 5.54
CA LYS A 94 -7.02 18.79 6.01
C LYS A 94 -7.47 19.71 7.15
N PRO A 95 -8.77 19.94 7.33
CA PRO A 95 -9.31 20.53 8.56
C PRO A 95 -8.95 19.69 9.80
N ALA A 96 -8.81 20.35 10.96
CA ALA A 96 -8.46 19.67 12.21
C ALA A 96 -9.54 18.67 12.68
N ALA A 97 -10.81 18.95 12.36
CA ALA A 97 -11.92 18.07 12.69
C ALA A 97 -11.70 16.68 12.07
N SER A 98 -11.77 15.63 12.90
CA SER A 98 -11.58 14.23 12.48
C SER A 98 -10.20 13.84 11.94
N MET A 99 -9.22 14.75 11.89
CA MET A 99 -7.85 14.43 11.42
C MET A 99 -7.19 13.32 12.25
N HIS A 100 -7.53 13.18 13.54
CA HIS A 100 -7.04 12.11 14.39
C HIS A 100 -7.40 10.70 13.87
N HIS A 101 -8.48 10.56 13.09
CA HIS A 101 -8.83 9.31 12.42
C HIS A 101 -7.86 8.94 11.28
N MET A 102 -7.05 9.87 10.78
CA MET A 102 -6.05 9.58 9.72
C MET A 102 -4.92 8.66 10.19
N THR A 103 -4.87 8.33 11.48
CA THR A 103 -4.13 7.17 12.00
C THR A 103 -4.52 5.85 11.29
N SER A 104 -5.76 5.73 10.80
CA SER A 104 -6.24 4.56 10.08
C SER A 104 -5.90 4.54 8.59
N ASP A 105 -5.19 5.55 8.07
CA ASP A 105 -4.95 5.69 6.63
C ASP A 105 -3.91 4.71 6.05
N MET A 106 -3.42 3.83 6.92
CA MET A 106 -2.60 2.65 6.65
C MET A 106 -3.42 1.34 6.70
N GLY A 107 -4.75 1.43 6.76
CA GLY A 107 -5.64 0.28 6.91
C GLY A 107 -5.50 -0.75 5.78
N GLY A 108 -5.31 -0.28 4.55
CA GLY A 108 -5.06 -1.15 3.39
C GLY A 108 -3.77 -1.97 3.53
N ALA A 109 -2.66 -1.30 3.88
CA ALA A 109 -1.39 -1.97 4.18
C ALA A 109 -1.54 -3.01 5.29
N ALA A 110 -2.24 -2.67 6.39
CA ALA A 110 -2.46 -3.60 7.50
C ALA A 110 -3.24 -4.85 7.05
N ALA A 111 -4.30 -4.68 6.24
CA ALA A 111 -5.09 -5.78 5.70
C ALA A 111 -4.26 -6.69 4.79
N VAL A 112 -3.45 -6.11 3.90
CA VAL A 112 -2.58 -6.87 2.98
C VAL A 112 -1.50 -7.65 3.72
N ILE A 113 -0.81 -7.03 4.69
CA ILE A 113 0.21 -7.68 5.51
C ILE A 113 -0.40 -8.86 6.29
N ALA A 114 -1.56 -8.66 6.91
CA ALA A 114 -2.25 -9.73 7.63
C ALA A 114 -2.66 -10.88 6.68
N THR A 115 -3.13 -10.55 5.48
CA THR A 115 -3.58 -11.53 4.48
C THR A 115 -2.44 -12.42 3.99
N VAL A 116 -1.28 -11.85 3.64
CA VAL A 116 -0.12 -12.66 3.19
C VAL A 116 0.45 -13.50 4.33
N ALA A 117 0.48 -12.98 5.57
CA ALA A 117 0.88 -13.75 6.74
C ALA A 117 -0.08 -14.93 7.01
N LEU A 118 -1.38 -14.72 6.82
CA LEU A 118 -2.37 -15.79 6.93
C LEU A 118 -2.19 -16.84 5.82
N ALA A 119 -1.93 -16.41 4.57
CA ALA A 119 -1.67 -17.33 3.46
C ALA A 119 -0.47 -18.26 3.74
N ALA A 120 0.61 -17.72 4.33
CA ALA A 120 1.76 -18.50 4.80
C ALA A 120 1.41 -19.47 5.93
N ARG A 121 0.71 -19.00 6.97
CA ARG A 121 0.29 -19.85 8.10
C ARG A 121 -0.61 -21.01 7.67
N LEU A 122 -1.50 -20.77 6.71
CA LEU A 122 -2.38 -21.78 6.13
C LEU A 122 -1.72 -22.62 5.04
N GLN A 123 -0.45 -22.35 4.72
CA GLN A 123 0.31 -23.07 3.71
C GLN A 123 -0.42 -23.14 2.36
N LEU A 124 -1.06 -22.03 1.95
CA LEU A 124 -1.86 -22.02 0.73
C LEU A 124 -0.99 -22.39 -0.48
N PRO A 125 -1.46 -23.26 -1.40
CA PRO A 125 -0.66 -23.75 -2.53
C PRO A 125 -0.63 -22.76 -3.71
N ILE A 126 -0.49 -21.47 -3.44
CA ILE A 126 -0.43 -20.37 -4.40
C ILE A 126 0.65 -19.37 -3.99
N ASP A 127 1.26 -18.68 -4.95
CA ASP A 127 2.18 -17.59 -4.64
C ASP A 127 1.38 -16.34 -4.27
N VAL A 128 1.74 -15.69 -3.17
CA VAL A 128 1.14 -14.42 -2.75
C VAL A 128 2.26 -13.43 -2.45
N ILE A 129 2.25 -12.30 -3.16
CA ILE A 129 3.26 -11.26 -3.02
C ILE A 129 2.57 -9.97 -2.58
N ALA A 130 2.83 -9.55 -1.35
CA ALA A 130 2.41 -8.23 -0.87
C ALA A 130 3.48 -7.19 -1.21
N THR A 131 3.08 -6.08 -1.83
CA THR A 131 3.91 -4.89 -2.08
C THR A 131 3.25 -3.70 -1.39
N VAL A 132 3.88 -3.18 -0.33
CA VAL A 132 3.26 -2.24 0.60
C VAL A 132 4.08 -0.95 0.66
N PRO A 133 3.65 0.10 -0.04
CA PRO A 133 4.26 1.42 0.07
C PRO A 133 3.84 2.08 1.38
N MET A 134 4.79 2.73 2.05
CA MET A 134 4.59 3.39 3.33
C MET A 134 5.16 4.80 3.31
N ALA A 135 4.36 5.76 3.75
CA ALA A 135 4.75 7.16 3.86
C ALA A 135 4.02 7.81 5.05
N GLU A 136 4.42 9.02 5.40
CA GLU A 136 3.69 9.90 6.32
C GLU A 136 3.54 11.24 5.60
N ASN A 137 2.31 11.67 5.33
CA ASN A 137 2.04 12.87 4.55
C ASN A 137 1.94 14.07 5.48
N MET A 138 2.94 14.95 5.45
CA MET A 138 3.13 16.04 6.41
C MET A 138 3.45 17.37 5.69
N PRO A 139 2.92 18.53 6.15
CA PRO A 139 3.40 19.83 5.69
C PRO A 139 4.79 20.10 6.27
N SER A 140 5.69 20.63 5.45
CA SER A 140 6.99 21.15 5.87
C SER A 140 7.59 22.01 4.76
N GLY A 141 8.77 22.59 5.01
CA GLY A 141 9.52 23.30 3.97
C GLY A 141 10.05 22.40 2.85
N THR A 142 10.05 21.08 3.03
CA THR A 142 10.47 20.08 2.03
C THR A 142 9.30 19.31 1.41
N ALA A 143 8.06 19.62 1.82
CA ALA A 143 6.88 18.92 1.34
C ALA A 143 6.65 19.18 -0.16
N GLN A 144 6.08 18.18 -0.83
CA GLN A 144 5.52 18.36 -2.16
C GLN A 144 4.44 19.44 -2.14
N ARG A 145 4.29 20.16 -3.26
CA ARG A 145 3.32 21.25 -3.45
C ARG A 145 2.34 20.92 -4.57
N PRO A 146 1.13 21.50 -4.53
CA PRO A 146 0.29 21.62 -5.71
C PRO A 146 1.06 22.26 -6.88
N GLY A 147 1.01 21.63 -8.06
CA GLY A 147 1.72 22.03 -9.27
C GLY A 147 3.08 21.35 -9.48
N ASP A 148 3.62 20.63 -8.48
CA ASP A 148 4.83 19.83 -8.70
C ASP A 148 4.51 18.67 -9.67
N VAL A 149 5.47 18.32 -10.53
CA VAL A 149 5.40 17.16 -11.43
C VAL A 149 6.36 16.08 -10.94
N LEU A 150 5.82 14.90 -10.65
CA LEU A 150 6.59 13.72 -10.23
C LEU A 150 6.84 12.81 -11.43
N THR A 151 7.92 12.03 -11.38
CA THR A 151 8.10 10.84 -12.23
C THR A 151 7.89 9.60 -11.38
N GLN A 152 6.83 8.84 -11.67
CA GLN A 152 6.55 7.57 -11.01
C GLN A 152 7.56 6.50 -11.42
N TYR A 153 7.67 5.45 -10.62
CA TYR A 153 8.28 4.19 -10.99
C TYR A 153 7.64 3.68 -12.29
N GLY A 154 8.48 3.30 -13.26
CA GLY A 154 8.04 2.97 -14.62
C GLY A 154 7.97 4.17 -15.58
N GLY A 155 8.24 5.40 -15.11
CA GLY A 155 8.53 6.56 -15.96
C GLY A 155 7.35 7.48 -16.30
N THR A 156 6.13 7.12 -15.93
CA THR A 156 4.96 8.01 -16.12
C THR A 156 5.08 9.26 -15.25
N THR A 157 4.82 10.44 -15.81
CA THR A 157 4.80 11.69 -15.04
C THR A 157 3.40 12.04 -14.54
N VAL A 158 3.31 12.67 -13.37
CA VAL A 158 2.05 13.07 -12.73
C VAL A 158 2.18 14.48 -12.18
N GLU A 159 1.32 15.39 -12.63
CA GLU A 159 1.11 16.68 -11.98
C GLU A 159 0.30 16.48 -10.69
N VAL A 160 0.83 16.93 -9.56
CA VAL A 160 0.13 16.86 -8.28
C VAL A 160 -0.68 18.12 -8.09
N GLN A 161 -1.98 18.03 -8.32
CA GLN A 161 -2.89 19.18 -8.15
C GLN A 161 -3.34 19.36 -6.68
N ASN A 162 -3.31 18.29 -5.90
CA ASN A 162 -3.69 18.30 -4.49
C ASN A 162 -2.88 17.25 -3.73
N THR A 163 -2.17 17.65 -2.68
CA THR A 163 -1.29 16.76 -1.91
C THR A 163 -2.03 15.88 -0.91
N ASP A 164 -3.35 16.08 -0.76
CA ASP A 164 -4.28 15.21 -0.02
C ASP A 164 -4.84 14.07 -0.88
N ALA A 165 -4.37 13.98 -2.12
CA ALA A 165 -4.59 12.85 -3.01
C ALA A 165 -3.33 11.97 -3.08
N GLU A 166 -2.63 11.80 -1.96
CA GLU A 166 -1.31 11.16 -1.83
C GLU A 166 -1.38 9.64 -2.00
N GLY A 167 -2.44 9.00 -1.51
CA GLY A 167 -2.55 7.54 -1.51
C GLY A 167 -2.41 6.94 -2.90
N ARG A 168 -3.03 7.55 -3.91
CA ARG A 168 -2.93 7.07 -5.30
C ARG A 168 -1.52 7.22 -5.88
N LEU A 169 -0.72 8.18 -5.39
CA LEU A 169 0.65 8.39 -5.86
C LEU A 169 1.57 7.28 -5.36
N ILE A 170 1.49 6.93 -4.07
CA ILE A 170 2.31 5.84 -3.51
C ILE A 170 1.86 4.47 -4.03
N LEU A 171 0.57 4.31 -4.31
CA LEU A 171 0.00 3.08 -4.88
C LEU A 171 0.41 2.88 -6.33
N ALA A 172 0.48 3.93 -7.14
CA ALA A 172 0.90 3.84 -8.54
C ALA A 172 2.30 3.19 -8.66
N ASP A 173 3.27 3.70 -7.90
CA ASP A 173 4.61 3.12 -7.78
C ASP A 173 4.57 1.63 -7.41
N ALA A 174 3.82 1.28 -6.37
CA ALA A 174 3.75 -0.08 -5.86
C ALA A 174 3.03 -1.04 -6.82
N ILE A 175 2.00 -0.59 -7.53
CA ILE A 175 1.27 -1.39 -8.53
C ILE A 175 2.20 -1.72 -9.71
N VAL A 176 2.91 -0.72 -10.25
CA VAL A 176 3.86 -0.96 -11.35
C VAL A 176 4.93 -1.95 -10.90
N ARG A 177 5.50 -1.78 -9.71
CA ARG A 177 6.45 -2.75 -9.17
C ARG A 177 5.85 -4.14 -8.99
N ALA A 178 4.63 -4.26 -8.49
CA ALA A 178 3.96 -5.56 -8.30
C ALA A 178 3.69 -6.27 -9.64
N CYS A 179 3.41 -5.52 -10.71
CA CYS A 179 3.19 -6.07 -12.05
C CYS A 179 4.44 -6.75 -12.64
N GLU A 180 5.65 -6.32 -12.27
CA GLU A 180 6.91 -6.97 -12.71
C GLU A 180 7.03 -8.42 -12.22
N ASP A 181 6.33 -8.77 -11.14
CA ASP A 181 6.29 -10.14 -10.65
C ASP A 181 5.38 -11.04 -11.54
N ASN A 182 4.73 -10.49 -12.56
CA ASN A 182 3.80 -11.16 -13.48
C ASN A 182 2.71 -11.96 -12.75
N PRO A 183 1.83 -11.30 -11.97
CA PRO A 183 0.73 -11.95 -11.26
C PRO A 183 -0.42 -12.31 -12.20
N ASP A 184 -1.16 -13.37 -11.87
CA ASP A 184 -2.46 -13.68 -12.51
C ASP A 184 -3.55 -12.70 -12.05
N TYR A 185 -3.45 -12.25 -10.80
CA TYR A 185 -4.40 -11.32 -10.17
C TYR A 185 -3.65 -10.29 -9.34
N LEU A 186 -4.07 -9.02 -9.44
CA LEU A 186 -3.62 -7.95 -8.57
C LEU A 186 -4.82 -7.37 -7.83
N ILE A 187 -4.73 -7.28 -6.50
CA ILE A 187 -5.74 -6.65 -5.65
C ILE A 187 -5.06 -5.52 -4.89
N GLU A 188 -5.58 -4.31 -5.04
CA GLU A 188 -5.20 -3.15 -4.26
C GLU A 188 -6.27 -2.87 -3.20
N THR A 189 -5.86 -2.50 -1.99
CA THR A 189 -6.77 -2.10 -0.90
C THR A 189 -6.29 -0.84 -0.22
N SER A 190 -7.20 0.12 -0.05
CA SER A 190 -6.87 1.44 0.48
C SER A 190 -8.06 2.14 1.13
N THR A 191 -7.74 3.00 2.10
CA THR A 191 -8.59 4.05 2.64
C THR A 191 -8.52 5.28 1.72
N LEU A 192 -8.92 5.15 0.46
CA LEU A 192 -8.49 6.07 -0.59
C LEU A 192 -9.27 7.39 -0.68
N THR A 193 -10.58 7.37 -0.44
CA THR A 193 -11.43 8.54 -0.69
C THR A 193 -12.55 8.67 0.33
N GLY A 194 -12.85 9.90 0.74
CA GLY A 194 -14.10 10.20 1.44
C GLY A 194 -15.34 9.96 0.57
N ALA A 195 -15.20 10.04 -0.76
CA ALA A 195 -16.28 9.80 -1.71
C ALA A 195 -16.83 8.35 -1.62
N GLN A 196 -15.99 7.36 -1.33
CA GLN A 196 -16.45 5.99 -1.06
C GLN A 196 -17.46 5.97 0.08
N THR A 197 -17.16 6.65 1.19
CA THR A 197 -18.03 6.67 2.37
C THR A 197 -19.34 7.41 2.07
N VAL A 198 -19.30 8.49 1.28
CA VAL A 198 -20.52 9.20 0.85
C VAL A 198 -21.40 8.30 -0.03
N ALA A 199 -20.80 7.53 -0.94
CA ALA A 199 -21.53 6.70 -1.90
C ALA A 199 -22.09 5.39 -1.30
N LEU A 200 -21.30 4.70 -0.47
CA LEU A 200 -21.57 3.33 -0.02
C LEU A 200 -21.65 3.17 1.51
N GLY A 201 -21.40 4.23 2.26
CA GLY A 201 -21.39 4.21 3.72
C GLY A 201 -20.19 3.48 4.32
N ALA A 202 -20.31 3.13 5.60
CA ALA A 202 -19.21 2.59 6.41
C ALA A 202 -19.12 1.05 6.43
N ARG A 203 -20.05 0.34 5.77
CA ARG A 203 -20.16 -1.13 5.85
C ARG A 203 -19.93 -1.85 4.52
N ILE A 204 -19.89 -1.12 3.40
CA ILE A 204 -19.77 -1.69 2.06
C ILE A 204 -18.54 -1.08 1.40
N PRO A 205 -17.50 -1.88 1.07
CA PRO A 205 -16.34 -1.38 0.35
C PRO A 205 -16.70 -1.09 -1.12
N GLY A 206 -16.08 -0.07 -1.70
CA GLY A 206 -16.09 0.12 -3.15
C GLY A 206 -15.16 -0.87 -3.83
N VAL A 207 -15.60 -1.47 -4.94
CA VAL A 207 -14.79 -2.41 -5.73
C VAL A 207 -14.75 -1.93 -7.18
N MET A 208 -13.55 -1.73 -7.70
CA MET A 208 -13.28 -1.29 -9.08
C MET A 208 -12.24 -2.22 -9.70
N GLY A 209 -12.30 -2.43 -11.00
CA GLY A 209 -11.39 -3.33 -11.71
C GLY A 209 -11.97 -3.83 -13.03
N SER A 210 -11.34 -4.84 -13.62
CA SER A 210 -11.89 -5.55 -14.78
C SER A 210 -13.21 -6.23 -14.40
N ASP A 211 -14.21 -6.18 -15.28
CA ASP A 211 -15.59 -6.53 -14.96
C ASP A 211 -15.72 -7.91 -14.29
N GLU A 212 -15.16 -8.96 -14.90
CA GLU A 212 -15.24 -10.33 -14.37
C GLU A 212 -14.58 -10.47 -12.98
N PHE A 213 -13.40 -9.88 -12.79
CA PHE A 213 -12.67 -10.02 -11.54
C PHE A 213 -13.27 -9.13 -10.43
N ARG A 214 -13.70 -7.91 -10.78
CA ARG A 214 -14.42 -6.99 -9.89
C ARG A 214 -15.67 -7.67 -9.34
N ASP A 215 -16.51 -8.23 -10.20
CA ASP A 215 -17.79 -8.84 -9.80
C ASP A 215 -17.56 -10.07 -8.91
N ARG A 216 -16.54 -10.86 -9.23
CA ARG A 216 -16.13 -11.99 -8.38
C ARG A 216 -15.68 -11.52 -6.99
N VAL A 217 -14.86 -10.49 -6.89
CA VAL A 217 -14.40 -9.95 -5.60
C VAL A 217 -15.57 -9.38 -4.80
N ALA A 218 -16.45 -8.60 -5.44
CA ALA A 218 -17.63 -8.02 -4.81
C ALA A 218 -18.62 -9.07 -4.30
N ALA A 219 -18.80 -10.19 -5.01
CA ALA A 219 -19.65 -11.29 -4.55
C ALA A 219 -19.04 -12.06 -3.37
N ILE A 220 -17.71 -12.21 -3.34
CA ILE A 220 -17.01 -12.89 -2.23
C ILE A 220 -17.02 -12.04 -0.96
N SER A 221 -16.92 -10.70 -1.06
CA SER A 221 -16.90 -9.82 0.11
C SER A 221 -18.22 -9.78 0.91
N GLN A 222 -19.28 -10.40 0.39
CA GLN A 222 -20.59 -10.50 1.05
C GLN A 222 -20.77 -11.80 1.86
N ARG A 223 -19.81 -12.73 1.79
CA ARG A 223 -19.86 -14.02 2.49
C ARG A 223 -19.13 -13.97 3.82
#